data_AF-A0A6Y0SYP7-F1
#
_entry.id   AF-A0A6Y0SYP7-F1
#
_cell.length_a   1.000
_cell.length_b   1.000
_cell.length_c   1.000
_cell.angle_alpha   90.00
_cell.angle_beta   90.00
_cell.angle_gamma   90.00
#
_symmetry.space_group_name_H-M   'P 1'
#
loop_
_entity.id
_entity.type
_entity.pdbx_description
1 polymer ?
#
loop_
_entity_poly.entity_id
_entity_poly.type
_entity_poly.pdbx_seq_one_letter_code
_entity_poly.pdbx_strand_id
1 'polypeptide(L)'
;LNGWQTSTELVEDHASQARYGRNLLKMDAFGCTSRGQAHRTGLWVMMTELLETQTVDFSVGAEGLRHTPGDIIEVCDNDYAGASVGGRITDLDISTRTLTLDREITLPESGATTLNIVGPDGKPFSTEIQSQPAPDRVVTKVLPETVQPYSIWGLKLPSLKRRLFRCVRIK
;
A
#
# COMPACT_ATOMS: atom_id res chain seq x y z
N LEU A 1 32.24 20.23 25.36
CA LEU A 1 32.02 18.81 24.99
C LEU A 1 31.53 18.07 26.22
N ASN A 2 30.45 17.29 26.14
CA ASN A 2 29.82 16.60 27.29
C ASN A 2 30.59 15.35 27.77
N GLY A 3 31.87 15.20 27.39
CA GLY A 3 32.73 14.12 27.88
C GLY A 3 32.23 12.69 27.62
N TRP A 4 31.47 12.44 26.55
CA TRP A 4 30.83 11.13 26.26
C TRP A 4 29.82 10.68 27.32
N GLN A 5 29.33 11.59 28.15
CA GLN A 5 28.29 11.30 29.14
C GLN A 5 26.93 11.14 28.46
N THR A 6 26.12 10.23 28.99
CA THR A 6 24.74 10.04 28.57
C THR A 6 23.93 11.30 28.84
N SER A 7 23.18 11.76 27.82
CA SER A 7 22.26 12.88 27.92
C SER A 7 20.89 12.44 27.41
N THR A 8 19.82 12.92 28.04
CA THR A 8 18.45 12.66 27.64
C THR A 8 17.90 13.83 26.82
N GLU A 9 17.30 13.53 25.67
CA GLU A 9 16.51 14.51 24.91
C GLU A 9 15.02 14.17 25.08
N LEU A 10 14.23 15.16 25.45
CA LEU A 10 12.77 15.05 25.50
C LEU A 10 12.19 15.47 24.15
N VAL A 11 11.33 14.63 23.58
CA VAL A 11 10.59 14.93 22.35
C VAL A 11 9.13 14.65 22.62
N GLU A 12 8.25 15.62 22.35
CA GLU A 12 6.83 15.58 22.71
C GLU A 12 5.95 16.07 21.56
N ASP A 13 4.75 15.49 21.43
CA ASP A 13 3.68 15.99 20.56
C ASP A 13 2.45 16.35 21.41
N HIS A 14 2.27 17.65 21.67
CA HIS A 14 1.17 18.14 22.49
C HIS A 14 -0.21 17.85 21.87
N ALA A 15 -0.33 17.81 20.54
CA ALA A 15 -1.62 17.53 19.88
C ALA A 15 -2.05 16.08 20.13
N SER A 16 -1.11 15.13 19.97
CA SER A 16 -1.38 13.73 20.28
C SER A 16 -1.58 13.49 21.78
N GLN A 17 -0.85 14.18 22.65
CA GLN A 17 -1.06 14.10 24.11
C GLN A 17 -2.45 14.58 24.52
N ALA A 18 -2.94 15.67 23.92
CA ALA A 18 -4.29 16.17 24.19
C ALA A 18 -5.37 15.17 23.74
N ARG A 19 -5.13 14.44 22.65
CA ARG A 19 -6.10 13.48 22.08
C ARG A 19 -6.09 12.12 22.78
N TYR A 20 -4.91 11.59 23.11
CA TYR A 20 -4.74 10.21 23.58
C TYR A 20 -4.28 10.13 25.05
N GLY A 21 -4.03 11.27 25.69
CA GLY A 21 -3.37 11.32 26.99
C GLY A 21 -1.86 11.17 26.87
N ARG A 22 -1.17 11.21 28.01
CA ARG A 22 0.29 11.10 28.07
C ARG A 22 0.72 9.63 28.02
N ASN A 23 1.31 9.23 26.89
CA ASN A 23 1.99 7.93 26.75
C ASN A 23 3.52 8.17 26.70
N LEU A 24 4.25 7.60 27.66
CA LEU A 24 5.70 7.82 27.80
C LEU A 24 6.48 6.59 27.32
N LEU A 25 7.30 6.78 26.29
CA LEU A 25 8.31 5.82 25.89
C LEU A 25 9.70 6.28 26.32
N LYS A 26 10.47 5.37 26.95
CA LYS A 26 11.89 5.57 27.23
C LYS A 26 12.70 4.67 26.30
N MET A 27 13.66 5.25 25.57
CA MET A 27 14.51 4.51 24.63
C MET A 27 15.93 5.06 24.61
N ASP A 28 16.87 4.20 24.21
CA ASP A 28 18.26 4.57 23.99
C ASP A 28 18.53 4.74 22.48
N ALA A 29 19.01 5.92 22.08
CA ALA A 29 19.43 6.18 20.70
C ALA A 29 20.87 5.68 20.49
N PHE A 30 21.03 4.40 20.12
CA PHE A 30 22.34 3.79 19.88
C PHE A 30 23.15 4.53 18.80
N GLY A 31 24.45 4.74 19.06
CA GLY A 31 25.35 5.42 18.13
C GLY A 31 25.10 6.93 17.95
N CYS A 32 24.24 7.52 18.77
CA CYS A 32 23.94 8.95 18.73
C CYS A 32 25.11 9.77 19.30
N THR A 33 25.65 10.70 18.51
CA THR A 33 26.76 11.59 18.88
C THR A 33 26.34 13.06 18.99
N SER A 34 25.05 13.36 18.76
CA SER A 34 24.54 14.74 18.80
C SER A 34 23.08 14.81 19.26
N ARG A 35 22.72 15.91 19.93
CA ARG A 35 21.34 16.21 20.32
C ARG A 35 20.37 16.13 19.13
N GLY A 36 20.78 16.62 17.96
CA GLY A 36 19.95 16.61 16.75
C GLY A 36 19.65 15.20 16.23
N GLN A 37 20.57 14.24 16.39
CA GLN A 37 20.28 12.83 16.10
C GLN A 37 19.26 12.26 17.10
N ALA A 38 19.47 12.48 18.40
CA ALA A 38 18.54 12.02 19.44
C ALA A 38 17.12 12.57 19.21
N HIS A 39 17.01 13.85 18.87
CA HIS A 39 15.74 14.50 18.58
C HIS A 39 15.05 13.89 17.34
N ARG A 40 15.79 13.66 16.25
CA ARG A 40 15.22 13.00 15.05
C ARG A 40 14.79 11.56 15.32
N THR A 41 15.55 10.81 16.13
CA THR A 41 15.16 9.46 16.54
C THR A 41 13.87 9.49 17.35
N GLY A 42 13.74 10.42 18.31
CA GLY A 42 12.50 10.61 19.08
C GLY A 42 11.30 10.97 18.21
N LEU A 43 11.47 11.88 17.26
CA LEU A 43 10.42 12.22 16.28
C LEU A 43 10.06 11.02 15.41
N TRP A 44 11.04 10.26 14.92
CA TRP A 44 10.80 9.08 14.09
C TRP A 44 9.95 8.06 14.85
N VAL A 45 10.30 7.74 16.10
CA VAL A 45 9.53 6.78 16.90
C VAL A 45 8.11 7.27 17.16
N MET A 46 7.91 8.53 17.57
CA MET A 46 6.56 9.07 17.75
C MET A 46 5.74 9.02 16.46
N MET A 47 6.33 9.38 15.32
CA MET A 47 5.64 9.35 14.04
C MET A 47 5.31 7.92 13.60
N THR A 48 6.21 6.96 13.84
CA THR A 48 5.95 5.54 13.60
C THR A 48 4.78 5.06 14.45
N GLU A 49 4.76 5.32 15.77
CA GLU A 49 3.65 4.93 16.65
C GLU A 49 2.32 5.58 16.24
N LEU A 50 2.34 6.83 15.78
CA LEU A 50 1.13 7.55 15.36
C LEU A 50 0.60 7.13 13.99
N LEU A 51 1.48 6.74 13.07
CA LEU A 51 1.13 6.51 11.66
C LEU A 51 1.09 5.03 11.28
N GLU A 52 1.96 4.20 11.85
CA GLU A 52 2.08 2.76 11.55
C GLU A 52 1.20 1.91 12.51
N THR A 53 -0.07 2.30 12.64
CA THR A 53 -1.03 1.69 13.60
C THR A 53 -1.74 0.44 13.07
N GLN A 54 -1.48 0.05 11.82
CA GLN A 54 -2.19 -1.03 11.15
C GLN A 54 -1.21 -2.07 10.61
N THR A 55 -1.48 -3.34 10.91
CA THR A 55 -0.77 -4.48 10.36
C THR A 55 -1.76 -5.35 9.60
N VAL A 56 -1.34 -5.84 8.44
CA VAL A 56 -2.11 -6.77 7.61
C VAL A 56 -1.28 -8.02 7.37
N ASP A 57 -1.92 -9.18 7.51
CA ASP A 57 -1.34 -10.48 7.20
C ASP A 57 -2.17 -11.11 6.08
N PHE A 58 -1.50 -11.50 4.99
CA PHE A 58 -2.14 -12.14 3.84
C PHE A 58 -1.17 -13.11 3.17
N SER A 59 -1.72 -14.05 2.39
CA SER A 59 -0.93 -14.99 1.59
C SER A 59 -0.94 -14.57 0.13
N VAL A 60 0.17 -14.80 -0.56
CA VAL A 60 0.36 -14.48 -1.98
C VAL A 60 0.91 -15.71 -2.71
N GLY A 61 0.67 -15.75 -4.02
CA GLY A 61 1.30 -16.73 -4.91
C GLY A 61 2.73 -16.33 -5.29
N ALA A 62 3.21 -16.87 -6.41
CA ALA A 62 4.56 -16.60 -6.91
C ALA A 62 4.82 -15.10 -7.18
N GLU A 63 3.78 -14.30 -7.45
CA GLU A 63 3.90 -12.85 -7.62
C GLU A 63 4.39 -12.11 -6.36
N GLY A 64 4.34 -12.75 -5.19
CA GLY A 64 4.88 -12.24 -3.95
C GLY A 64 6.40 -12.31 -3.84
N LEU A 65 7.05 -13.20 -4.61
CA LEU A 65 8.50 -13.45 -4.55
C LEU A 65 9.36 -12.25 -4.96
N ARG A 66 8.75 -11.26 -5.63
CA ARG A 66 9.42 -10.01 -6.02
C ARG A 66 9.62 -9.03 -4.86
N HIS A 67 8.95 -9.26 -3.73
CA HIS A 67 9.01 -8.37 -2.58
C HIS A 67 10.02 -8.86 -1.54
N THR A 68 10.58 -7.93 -0.81
CA THR A 68 11.50 -8.13 0.31
C THR A 68 11.05 -7.29 1.51
N PRO A 69 11.40 -7.69 2.75
CA PRO A 69 11.16 -6.84 3.91
C PRO A 69 11.74 -5.44 3.70
N GLY A 70 10.93 -4.41 3.95
CA GLY A 70 11.22 -3.01 3.68
C GLY A 70 10.45 -2.42 2.49
N ASP A 71 9.96 -3.24 1.57
CA ASP A 71 9.21 -2.77 0.39
C ASP A 71 7.90 -2.09 0.79
N ILE A 72 7.55 -1.02 0.08
CA ILE A 72 6.27 -0.34 0.22
C ILE A 72 5.31 -0.84 -0.84
N ILE A 73 4.24 -1.52 -0.42
CA ILE A 73 3.28 -2.16 -1.30
C ILE A 73 1.88 -1.56 -1.14
N GLU A 74 1.16 -1.44 -2.25
CA GLU A 74 -0.26 -1.12 -2.25
C GLU A 74 -1.07 -2.39 -1.97
N VAL A 75 -2.01 -2.30 -1.03
CA VAL A 75 -2.91 -3.40 -0.69
C VAL A 75 -4.34 -3.00 -1.03
N CYS A 76 -4.92 -3.70 -2.02
CA CYS A 76 -6.30 -3.56 -2.44
C CYS A 76 -7.18 -4.53 -1.63
N ASP A 77 -7.48 -4.13 -0.39
CA ASP A 77 -8.29 -4.92 0.56
C ASP A 77 -9.79 -4.68 0.33
N ASN A 78 -10.49 -5.72 -0.13
CA ASN A 78 -11.91 -5.67 -0.45
C ASN A 78 -12.79 -5.51 0.79
N ASP A 79 -12.45 -6.16 1.90
CA ASP A 79 -13.24 -6.15 3.13
C ASP A 79 -13.14 -4.77 3.79
N TYR A 80 -11.94 -4.20 3.80
CA TYR A 80 -11.74 -2.84 4.28
C TYR A 80 -12.37 -1.78 3.37
N ALA A 81 -12.30 -1.96 2.05
CA ALA A 81 -12.89 -1.02 1.10
C ALA A 81 -14.42 -1.09 1.06
N GLY A 82 -15.02 -2.20 1.51
CA GLY A 82 -16.45 -2.47 1.34
C GLY A 82 -16.86 -2.61 -0.12
N ALA A 83 -15.92 -2.92 -1.01
CA ALA A 83 -16.11 -3.01 -2.45
C ALA A 83 -15.07 -3.94 -3.08
N SER A 84 -15.42 -4.56 -4.22
CA SER A 84 -14.49 -5.36 -5.03
C SER A 84 -13.45 -4.47 -5.70
N VAL A 85 -12.28 -4.33 -5.08
CA VAL A 85 -11.17 -3.47 -5.50
C VAL A 85 -9.89 -4.24 -5.84
N GLY A 86 -9.83 -5.55 -5.61
CA GLY A 86 -8.70 -6.39 -5.99
C GLY A 86 -9.10 -7.85 -6.19
N GLY A 87 -8.35 -8.54 -7.05
CA GLY A 87 -8.64 -9.93 -7.39
C GLY A 87 -7.68 -10.51 -8.42
N ARG A 88 -8.19 -11.49 -9.17
CA ARG A 88 -7.48 -12.22 -10.24
C ARG A 88 -8.18 -12.07 -11.59
N ILE A 89 -7.40 -11.99 -12.65
CA ILE A 89 -7.91 -12.02 -14.02
C ILE A 89 -8.20 -13.49 -14.35
N THR A 90 -9.40 -13.84 -14.77
CA THR A 90 -9.77 -15.22 -15.10
C THR A 90 -9.58 -15.52 -16.58
N ASP A 91 -9.78 -14.52 -17.44
CA ASP A 91 -9.62 -14.64 -18.88
C ASP A 91 -9.32 -13.26 -19.51
N LEU A 92 -8.78 -13.25 -20.73
CA LEU A 92 -8.52 -12.02 -21.47
C LEU A 92 -8.71 -12.19 -22.98
N ASP A 93 -9.21 -11.14 -23.62
CA ASP A 93 -9.24 -10.99 -25.07
C ASP A 93 -8.38 -9.78 -25.46
N ILE A 94 -7.20 -10.08 -26.02
CA ILE A 94 -6.22 -9.07 -26.44
C ILE A 94 -6.77 -8.19 -27.58
N SER A 95 -7.57 -8.77 -28.49
CA SER A 95 -8.07 -8.06 -29.66
C SER A 95 -9.04 -6.94 -29.29
N THR A 96 -9.90 -7.21 -28.30
CA THR A 96 -10.87 -6.23 -27.79
C THR A 96 -10.36 -5.48 -26.56
N ARG A 97 -9.19 -5.86 -26.01
CA ARG A 97 -8.61 -5.34 -24.75
C ARG A 97 -9.54 -5.57 -23.55
N THR A 98 -10.28 -6.67 -23.59
CA THR A 98 -11.25 -7.06 -22.55
C THR A 98 -10.58 -7.98 -21.54
N LEU A 99 -10.77 -7.67 -20.26
CA LEU A 99 -10.38 -8.53 -19.14
C LEU A 99 -11.63 -9.07 -18.46
N THR A 100 -11.65 -10.37 -18.19
CA THR A 100 -12.64 -11.02 -17.32
C THR A 100 -12.02 -11.16 -15.94
N LEU A 101 -12.73 -10.69 -14.92
CA LEU A 101 -12.29 -10.66 -13.53
C LEU A 101 -12.87 -11.87 -12.78
N ASP A 102 -12.27 -12.22 -11.64
CA ASP A 102 -12.73 -13.29 -10.75
C ASP A 102 -14.00 -12.92 -9.95
N ARG A 103 -14.44 -11.67 -10.04
CA ARG A 103 -15.60 -11.13 -9.31
C ARG A 103 -16.15 -9.92 -10.04
N GLU A 104 -17.41 -9.62 -9.73
CA GLU A 104 -18.05 -8.39 -10.20
C GLU A 104 -17.46 -7.15 -9.52
N ILE A 105 -17.39 -6.06 -10.28
CA ILE A 105 -16.95 -4.75 -9.81
C ILE A 105 -18.01 -3.70 -10.12
N THR A 106 -18.01 -2.62 -9.35
CA THR A 106 -18.89 -1.47 -9.60
C THR A 106 -18.03 -0.26 -9.93
N LEU A 107 -18.19 0.28 -11.13
CA LEU A 107 -17.53 1.52 -11.53
C LEU A 107 -18.35 2.74 -11.08
N PRO A 108 -17.69 3.84 -10.68
CA PRO A 108 -18.39 5.07 -10.32
C PRO A 108 -18.98 5.73 -11.56
N GLU A 109 -20.11 6.42 -11.41
CA GLU A 109 -20.77 7.17 -12.49
C GLU A 109 -19.91 8.33 -13.01
N SER A 110 -18.98 8.83 -12.20
CA SER A 110 -18.07 9.91 -12.56
C SER A 110 -16.68 9.74 -11.94
N GLY A 111 -15.68 10.33 -12.60
CA GLY A 111 -14.29 10.27 -12.21
C GLY A 111 -13.50 9.16 -12.93
N ALA A 112 -12.20 9.38 -13.11
CA ALA A 112 -11.34 8.44 -13.81
C ALA A 112 -11.06 7.22 -12.93
N THR A 113 -11.49 6.04 -13.38
CA THR A 113 -11.14 4.77 -12.75
C THR A 113 -10.01 4.12 -13.53
N THR A 114 -8.98 3.67 -12.80
CA THR A 114 -7.84 2.96 -13.40
C THR A 114 -7.71 1.57 -12.82
N LEU A 115 -7.27 0.64 -13.67
CA LEU A 115 -6.94 -0.72 -13.31
C LEU A 115 -5.41 -0.86 -13.24
N ASN A 116 -4.92 -1.28 -12.09
CA ASN A 116 -3.56 -1.76 -11.91
C ASN A 116 -3.50 -3.25 -12.29
N ILE A 117 -2.54 -3.60 -13.12
CA ILE A 117 -2.19 -4.97 -13.51
C ILE A 117 -0.67 -5.14 -13.44
N VAL A 118 -0.17 -6.36 -13.57
CA VAL A 118 1.27 -6.61 -13.68
C VAL A 118 1.70 -6.45 -15.13
N GLY A 119 2.63 -5.55 -15.38
CA GLY A 119 3.21 -5.29 -16.69
C GLY A 119 4.28 -6.30 -17.10
N PRO A 120 4.82 -6.15 -18.33
CA PRO A 120 5.83 -7.04 -18.92
C PRO A 120 7.10 -7.22 -18.10
N ASP A 121 7.50 -6.19 -17.36
CA ASP A 121 8.70 -6.15 -16.55
C ASP A 121 8.45 -6.57 -15.09
N GLY A 122 7.27 -7.14 -14.80
CA GLY A 122 6.85 -7.50 -13.45
C GLY A 122 6.48 -6.31 -12.58
N LYS A 123 6.47 -5.08 -13.12
CA LYS A 123 6.08 -3.88 -12.37
C LYS A 123 4.59 -3.57 -12.52
N PRO A 124 4.01 -2.82 -11.57
CA PRO A 124 2.64 -2.35 -11.72
C PRO A 124 2.47 -1.48 -12.97
N PHE A 125 1.49 -1.81 -13.80
CA PHE A 125 1.05 -1.05 -14.95
C PHE A 125 -0.39 -0.56 -14.71
N SER A 126 -0.61 0.75 -14.79
CA SER A 126 -1.93 1.36 -14.62
C SER A 126 -2.53 1.71 -15.99
N THR A 127 -3.77 1.29 -16.23
CA THR A 127 -4.52 1.58 -17.46
C THR A 127 -5.91 2.11 -17.13
N GLU A 128 -6.42 3.03 -17.94
CA GLU A 128 -7.79 3.54 -17.80
C GLU A 128 -8.80 2.49 -18.25
N ILE A 129 -9.92 2.39 -17.52
CA ILE A 129 -11.06 1.58 -17.95
C ILE A 129 -11.89 2.42 -18.93
N GLN A 130 -12.08 1.92 -20.15
CA GLN A 130 -12.88 2.59 -21.18
C GLN A 130 -14.36 2.27 -21.05
N SER A 131 -14.70 1.02 -20.73
CA SER A 131 -16.09 0.57 -20.57
C SER A 131 -16.17 -0.72 -19.76
N GLN A 132 -17.37 -1.04 -19.29
CA GLN A 132 -17.70 -2.25 -18.56
C GLN A 132 -18.83 -3.00 -19.28
N PRO A 133 -18.51 -3.93 -20.21
CA PRO A 133 -19.53 -4.67 -20.95
C PRO A 133 -20.36 -5.63 -20.09
N ALA A 134 -19.84 -6.08 -18.94
CA ALA A 134 -20.56 -6.91 -17.96
C ALA A 134 -20.02 -6.63 -16.55
N PRO A 135 -20.75 -6.98 -15.47
CA PRO A 135 -20.31 -6.73 -14.09
C PRO A 135 -18.89 -7.24 -13.77
N ASP A 136 -18.47 -8.34 -14.38
CA ASP A 136 -17.17 -8.99 -14.24
C ASP A 136 -16.19 -8.70 -15.39
N ARG A 137 -16.56 -7.87 -16.38
CA ARG A 137 -15.74 -7.61 -17.58
C ARG A 137 -15.46 -6.15 -17.79
N VAL A 138 -14.21 -5.82 -18.05
CA VAL A 138 -13.75 -4.45 -18.31
C VAL A 138 -12.95 -4.36 -19.60
N VAL A 139 -13.19 -3.29 -20.36
CA VAL A 139 -12.36 -2.93 -21.52
C VAL A 139 -11.36 -1.87 -21.08
N THR A 140 -10.08 -2.14 -21.31
CA THR A 140 -8.99 -1.23 -20.93
C THR A 140 -8.50 -0.43 -22.13
N LYS A 141 -8.00 0.78 -21.88
CA LYS A 141 -7.45 1.64 -22.94
C LYS A 141 -6.22 1.01 -23.60
N VAL A 142 -5.33 0.48 -22.76
CA VAL A 142 -4.13 -0.26 -23.15
C VAL A 142 -4.07 -1.54 -22.35
N LEU A 143 -3.89 -2.67 -23.03
CA LEU A 143 -3.65 -3.97 -22.43
C LEU A 143 -2.28 -4.49 -22.87
N PRO A 144 -1.30 -4.64 -21.95
CA PRO A 144 -0.02 -5.25 -22.28
C PRO A 144 -0.18 -6.73 -22.68
N GLU A 145 0.56 -7.17 -23.70
CA GLU A 145 0.53 -8.57 -24.18
C GLU A 145 1.05 -9.59 -23.16
N THR A 146 1.71 -9.13 -22.10
CA THR A 146 2.26 -9.98 -21.05
C THR A 146 1.27 -10.33 -19.94
N VAL A 147 0.08 -9.75 -19.94
CA VAL A 147 -0.97 -10.11 -18.99
C VAL A 147 -1.39 -11.55 -19.25
N GLN A 148 -1.34 -12.37 -18.21
CA GLN A 148 -1.75 -13.78 -18.26
C GLN A 148 -3.02 -14.01 -17.43
N PRO A 149 -3.80 -15.06 -17.72
CA PRO A 149 -4.80 -15.55 -16.78
C PRO A 149 -4.16 -15.80 -15.41
N TYR A 150 -4.94 -15.57 -14.35
CA TYR A 150 -4.56 -15.59 -12.94
C TYR A 150 -3.56 -14.51 -12.51
N SER A 151 -3.27 -13.53 -13.36
CA SER A 151 -2.57 -12.30 -12.94
C SER A 151 -3.41 -11.50 -11.95
N ILE A 152 -2.74 -10.79 -11.04
CA ILE A 152 -3.41 -9.90 -10.09
C ILE A 152 -3.95 -8.64 -10.79
N TRP A 153 -5.09 -8.15 -10.33
CA TRP A 153 -5.59 -6.82 -10.66
C TRP A 153 -5.97 -6.05 -9.40
N GLY A 154 -5.92 -4.72 -9.49
CA GLY A 154 -6.40 -3.82 -8.44
C GLY A 154 -7.06 -2.58 -9.05
N LEU A 155 -8.22 -2.19 -8.54
CA LEU A 155 -8.94 -0.99 -8.94
C LEU A 155 -8.48 0.21 -8.11
N LYS A 156 -8.26 1.31 -8.81
CA LYS A 156 -8.10 2.64 -8.23
C LYS A 156 -9.34 3.45 -8.53
N LEU A 157 -10.17 3.60 -7.51
CA LEU A 157 -11.38 4.40 -7.55
C LEU A 157 -11.08 5.84 -7.06
N PRO A 158 -11.70 6.88 -7.63
CA PRO A 158 -11.55 8.26 -7.15
C PRO A 158 -11.95 8.45 -5.69
N SER A 159 -12.92 7.66 -5.22
CA SER A 159 -13.44 7.69 -3.85
C SER A 159 -12.58 6.92 -2.85
N LEU A 160 -11.63 6.09 -3.32
CA LEU A 160 -10.84 5.21 -2.47
C LEU A 160 -9.40 5.71 -2.35
N LYS A 161 -8.98 6.02 -1.14
CA LYS A 161 -7.59 6.37 -0.86
C LYS A 161 -6.72 5.11 -0.92
N ARG A 162 -5.65 5.16 -1.70
CA ARG A 162 -4.62 4.12 -1.71
C ARG A 162 -4.05 3.90 -0.31
N ARG A 163 -3.98 2.62 0.09
CA ARG A 163 -3.33 2.19 1.33
C ARG A 163 -2.00 1.54 0.99
N LEU A 164 -0.94 2.10 1.56
CA LEU A 164 0.42 1.60 1.41
C LEU A 164 0.86 0.96 2.72
N PHE A 165 1.51 -0.19 2.63
CA PHE A 165 2.06 -0.92 3.76
C PHE A 165 3.53 -1.20 3.53
N ARG A 166 4.31 -1.16 4.61
CA ARG A 166 5.69 -1.63 4.60
C ARG A 166 5.70 -3.13 4.87
N CYS A 167 6.35 -3.91 4.02
CA CYS A 167 6.58 -5.32 4.27
C CYS A 167 7.51 -5.47 5.49
N VAL A 168 7.01 -6.02 6.59
CA VAL A 168 7.80 -6.25 7.81
C VAL A 168 8.48 -7.62 7.77
N ARG A 169 7.79 -8.62 7.20
CA ARG A 169 8.25 -10.01 7.16
C ARG A 169 7.61 -10.76 6.00
N ILE A 170 8.39 -11.67 5.41
CA ILE A 170 7.92 -12.72 4.51
C ILE A 170 8.24 -14.06 5.21
N LYS A 171 7.28 -14.99 5.19
CA LYS A 171 7.43 -16.32 5.79
C LYS A 171 7.84 -17.33 4.73
#